data_AF-A0A7S1ADN6-F1
#
_entry.id   AF-A0A7S1ADN6-F1
#
_cell.length_a   1.000
_cell.length_b   1.000
_cell.length_c   1.000
_cell.angle_alpha   90.00
_cell.angle_beta   90.00
_cell.angle_gamma   90.00
#
_symmetry.space_group_name_H-M   'P 1'
#
loop_
_entity.id
_entity.type
_entity.pdbx_description
1 polymer ?
#
loop_
_entity_poly.entity_id
_entity_poly.type
_entity_poly.pdbx_seq_one_letter_code
_entity_poly.pdbx_strand_id
1 'polypeptide(L)'
;QELQEPEEFSLDGTVWGAAAVVGLPGLRIFDNLSIATGLAFNVYVQVLFCVIAYQSFSDEGFPTVEDVKRWRYTVAHDVTSSDSTGVSLANRVCSADASLAVSASQVSLV
;
A
#
# COMPACT_ATOMS: atom_id res chain seq x y z
N GLN A 1 -47.72 19.14 3.71
CA GLN A 1 -46.27 18.96 3.91
C GLN A 1 -46.04 17.47 3.77
N GLU A 2 -45.66 17.04 2.57
CA GLU A 2 -45.45 15.63 2.26
C GLU A 2 -44.26 15.13 3.09
N LEU A 3 -44.48 14.07 3.87
CA LEU A 3 -43.44 13.37 4.61
C LEU A 3 -42.53 12.72 3.57
N GLN A 4 -41.36 13.31 3.37
CA GLN A 4 -40.28 12.74 2.57
C GLN A 4 -39.96 11.36 3.16
N GLU A 5 -40.19 10.30 2.38
CA GLU A 5 -39.84 8.95 2.80
C GLU A 5 -38.35 8.89 3.13
N PRO A 6 -37.95 8.18 4.21
CA PRO A 6 -36.55 8.10 4.58
C PRO A 6 -35.77 7.46 3.43
N GLU A 7 -34.80 8.19 2.89
CA GLU A 7 -33.88 7.68 1.90
C GLU A 7 -33.09 6.52 2.55
N GLU A 8 -33.35 5.28 2.11
CA GLU A 8 -32.65 4.10 2.61
C GLU A 8 -31.18 4.17 2.18
N PHE A 9 -30.33 4.64 3.10
CA PHE A 9 -28.89 4.59 2.90
C PHE A 9 -28.39 3.15 3.14
N SER A 10 -28.03 2.46 2.06
CA SER A 10 -27.39 1.15 2.14
C SER A 10 -25.98 1.30 2.68
N LEU A 11 -25.75 0.82 3.90
CA LEU A 11 -24.43 0.73 4.49
C LEU A 11 -23.60 -0.29 3.73
N ASP A 12 -22.55 0.20 3.07
CA ASP A 12 -21.59 -0.67 2.41
C ASP A 12 -20.88 -1.55 3.45
N GLY A 13 -20.65 -2.82 3.13
CA GLY A 13 -20.13 -3.86 4.05
C GLY A 13 -18.66 -3.71 4.41
N THR A 14 -18.17 -2.47 4.44
CA THR A 14 -16.78 -2.12 4.72
C THR A 14 -16.58 -1.84 6.20
N VAL A 15 -15.33 -2.01 6.67
CA VAL A 15 -14.94 -1.68 8.05
C VAL A 15 -15.19 -0.20 8.38
N TRP A 16 -15.22 0.67 7.37
CA TRP A 16 -15.52 2.09 7.54
C TRP A 16 -17.01 2.36 7.71
N GLY A 17 -17.88 1.60 7.05
CA GLY A 17 -19.33 1.62 7.29
C GLY A 17 -19.67 1.24 8.74
N ALA A 18 -18.85 0.38 9.36
CA ALA A 18 -19.01 0.00 10.76
C ALA A 18 -18.91 1.22 11.72
N ALA A 19 -18.17 2.28 11.38
CA ALA A 19 -18.10 3.50 12.20
C ALA A 19 -19.43 4.24 12.27
N ALA A 20 -20.23 4.21 11.19
CA ALA A 20 -21.52 4.89 11.12
C ALA A 20 -22.60 4.17 11.95
N VAL A 21 -22.39 2.90 12.31
CA VAL A 21 -23.33 2.13 13.14
C VAL A 21 -23.00 2.12 14.64
N VAL A 22 -21.82 2.61 15.03
CA VAL A 22 -21.43 2.70 16.44
C VAL A 22 -22.34 3.69 17.17
N GLY A 23 -22.98 3.24 18.25
CA GLY A 23 -23.80 4.08 19.11
C GLY A 23 -25.28 4.18 18.69
N LEU A 24 -25.72 3.41 17.68
CA LEU A 24 -27.15 3.33 17.38
C LEU A 24 -27.92 2.68 18.55
N PRO A 25 -29.08 3.25 18.96
CA PRO A 25 -29.87 2.77 20.08
C PRO A 25 -30.54 1.40 19.83
N GLY A 26 -30.47 0.87 18.60
CA GLY A 26 -30.97 -0.46 18.24
C GLY A 26 -29.96 -1.60 18.43
N LEU A 27 -28.68 -1.29 18.70
CA LEU A 27 -27.62 -2.28 18.91
C LEU A 27 -27.41 -2.55 20.40
N ARG A 28 -27.11 -3.80 20.75
CA ARG A 28 -26.79 -4.15 22.14
C ARG A 28 -25.43 -3.53 22.48
N ILE A 29 -25.20 -3.28 23.77
CA ILE A 29 -23.94 -2.70 24.27
C ILE A 29 -22.72 -3.53 23.83
N PHE A 30 -22.83 -4.86 23.84
CA PHE A 30 -21.77 -5.76 23.38
C PHE A 30 -21.46 -5.60 21.89
N ASP A 31 -22.49 -5.40 21.06
CA ASP A 31 -22.33 -5.21 19.62
C ASP A 31 -21.56 -3.91 19.37
N ASN A 32 -21.98 -2.81 20.01
CA ASN A 32 -21.29 -1.52 19.93
C ASN A 32 -19.83 -1.61 20.41
N LEU A 33 -19.55 -2.32 21.49
CA LEU A 33 -18.19 -2.49 22.01
C LEU A 33 -17.32 -3.29 21.04
N SER A 34 -17.87 -4.36 20.46
CA SER A 34 -17.14 -5.20 19.50
C SER A 34 -16.78 -4.43 18.22
N ILE A 35 -17.70 -3.62 17.71
CA ILE A 35 -17.49 -2.78 16.52
C ILE A 35 -16.44 -1.70 16.81
N ALA A 36 -16.56 -1.01 17.96
CA ALA A 36 -15.58 0.00 18.36
C ALA A 36 -14.17 -0.58 18.52
N THR A 37 -14.07 -1.77 19.12
CA THR A 37 -12.79 -2.48 19.28
C THR A 37 -12.20 -2.88 17.93
N GLY A 38 -13.03 -3.43 17.03
CA GLY A 38 -12.61 -3.78 15.68
C GLY A 38 -12.14 -2.58 14.87
N LEU A 39 -12.83 -1.43 14.99
CA LEU A 39 -12.44 -0.18 14.34
C LEU A 39 -11.09 0.32 14.87
N ALA A 40 -10.91 0.33 16.19
CA ALA A 40 -9.65 0.72 16.82
C ALA A 40 -8.48 -0.17 16.39
N PHE A 41 -8.70 -1.49 16.34
CA PHE A 41 -7.71 -2.44 15.84
C PHE A 41 -7.38 -2.21 14.36
N ASN A 42 -8.38 -1.95 13.51
CA ASN A 42 -8.16 -1.63 12.10
C ASN A 42 -7.30 -0.37 11.93
N VAL A 43 -7.61 0.72 12.65
CA VAL A 43 -6.80 1.94 12.63
C VAL A 43 -5.37 1.67 13.12
N TYR A 44 -5.21 0.89 14.18
CA TYR A 44 -3.90 0.51 14.70
C TYR A 44 -3.04 -0.22 13.65
N VAL A 45 -3.60 -1.22 12.97
CA VAL A 45 -2.89 -1.96 11.91
C VAL A 45 -2.52 -1.05 10.73
N GLN A 46 -3.40 -0.13 10.34
CA GLN A 46 -3.12 0.83 9.27
C GLN A 46 -1.98 1.78 9.65
N VAL A 47 -1.94 2.28 10.89
CA VAL A 47 -0.83 3.11 11.39
C VAL A 47 0.48 2.33 11.35
N LEU A 48 0.48 1.08 11.84
CA LEU A 48 1.68 0.23 11.76
C LEU A 48 2.16 0.03 10.33
N PHE A 49 1.25 -0.24 9.39
CA PHE A 49 1.59 -0.37 7.98
C PHE A 49 2.25 0.90 7.44
N CYS A 50 1.68 2.07 7.72
CA CYS A 50 2.25 3.35 7.31
C CYS A 50 3.64 3.60 7.92
N VAL A 51 3.86 3.24 9.19
CA VAL A 51 5.17 3.36 9.85
C VAL A 51 6.21 2.45 9.18
N ILE A 52 5.86 1.18 8.92
CA ILE A 52 6.75 0.22 8.27
C ILE A 52 7.06 0.67 6.84
N ALA A 53 6.05 1.11 6.10
CA ALA A 53 6.23 1.61 4.74
C ALA A 53 7.15 2.84 4.74
N TYR A 54 6.92 3.79 5.66
CA TYR A 54 7.80 4.94 5.81
C TYR A 54 9.24 4.50 6.07
N GLN A 55 9.50 3.66 7.06
CA GLN A 55 10.85 3.20 7.37
C GLN A 55 11.49 2.42 6.22
N SER A 56 10.72 1.61 5.50
CA SER A 56 11.23 0.76 4.41
C SER A 56 11.53 1.55 3.13
N PHE A 57 10.86 2.69 2.91
CA PHE A 57 11.00 3.47 1.68
C PHE A 57 11.66 4.84 1.88
N SER A 58 11.93 5.28 3.12
CA SER A 58 12.54 6.59 3.40
C SER A 58 14.03 6.55 3.72
N ASP A 59 14.62 5.37 3.99
CA ASP A 59 15.95 5.29 4.61
C ASP A 59 17.14 5.00 3.66
N GLU A 60 16.92 4.98 2.34
CA GLU A 60 18.05 4.90 1.40
C GLU A 60 18.11 6.17 0.56
N GLY A 61 19.05 7.06 0.92
CA GLY A 61 19.51 8.10 0.00
C GLY A 61 19.94 7.48 -1.34
N PHE A 62 19.94 8.27 -2.41
CA PHE A 62 20.31 7.77 -3.73
C PHE A 62 21.66 7.03 -3.67
N PRO A 63 21.76 5.83 -4.25
CA PRO A 63 22.99 5.06 -4.25
C PRO A 63 24.11 5.85 -4.92
N THR A 64 25.35 5.65 -4.48
CA THR A 64 26.50 6.27 -5.13
C THR A 64 26.69 5.73 -6.55
N VAL A 65 27.43 6.45 -7.39
CA VAL A 65 27.75 5.98 -8.75
C VAL A 65 28.47 4.64 -8.71
N GLU A 66 29.33 4.42 -7.71
CA GLU A 66 30.04 3.17 -7.47
C GLU A 66 29.09 2.03 -7.12
N ASP A 67 28.08 2.27 -6.29
CA ASP A 67 27.08 1.26 -5.90
C ASP A 67 26.20 0.86 -7.09
N VAL A 68 25.80 1.84 -7.91
CA VAL A 68 25.03 1.58 -9.13
C VAL A 68 25.87 0.78 -10.14
N LYS A 69 27.15 1.12 -10.31
CA LYS A 69 28.07 0.34 -11.15
C LYS A 69 28.21 -1.09 -10.64
N ARG A 70 28.40 -1.27 -9.32
CA ARG A 70 28.50 -2.60 -8.71
C ARG A 70 27.22 -3.40 -8.97
N TRP A 71 26.05 -2.84 -8.68
CA TRP A 71 24.75 -3.47 -8.94
C TRP A 71 24.60 -3.91 -10.39
N ARG A 72 25.03 -3.07 -11.35
CA ARG A 72 24.97 -3.37 -12.79
C ARG A 72 25.76 -4.64 -13.15
N TYR A 73 26.91 -4.86 -12.52
CA TYR A 73 27.75 -6.02 -12.81
C TYR A 73 27.44 -7.26 -11.96
N THR A 74 26.75 -7.11 -10.84
CA THR A 74 26.47 -8.23 -9.92
C THR A 74 25.02 -8.72 -10.03
N VAL A 75 24.04 -7.83 -9.87
CA VAL A 75 22.63 -8.19 -9.70
C VAL A 75 21.83 -7.99 -10.99
N ALA A 76 22.12 -6.93 -11.75
CA ALA A 76 21.26 -6.50 -12.85
C ALA A 76 21.20 -7.49 -14.04
N HIS A 77 22.17 -8.40 -14.11
CA HIS A 77 22.24 -9.48 -15.10
C HIS A 77 22.09 -10.89 -14.47
N ASP A 78 21.78 -10.98 -13.18
CA ASP A 78 21.56 -12.27 -12.52
C ASP A 78 20.28 -12.92 -13.05
N VAL A 79 20.35 -14.21 -13.38
CA VAL A 79 19.21 -15.01 -13.86
C VAL A 79 18.11 -15.09 -12.80
N THR A 80 18.46 -15.06 -11.51
CA THR A 80 17.50 -15.05 -10.40
C THR A 80 16.68 -13.78 -10.33
N SER A 81 17.19 -12.69 -10.89
CA SER A 81 16.54 -11.37 -10.97
C SER A 81 15.97 -11.09 -12.37
N SER A 82 15.96 -12.09 -13.24
CA SER A 82 15.34 -11.98 -14.57
C SER A 82 13.83 -12.21 -14.48
N ASP A 83 13.07 -11.60 -15.39
CA ASP A 83 11.64 -11.84 -15.44
C ASP A 83 11.29 -13.25 -15.94
N SER A 84 10.00 -13.59 -15.94
CA SER A 84 9.51 -14.90 -16.41
C SER A 84 9.80 -15.18 -17.89
N THR A 85 10.17 -14.15 -18.66
CA THR A 85 10.56 -14.25 -20.08
C THR A 85 12.08 -14.26 -20.28
N GLY A 86 12.85 -14.20 -19.19
CA GLY A 86 14.31 -14.21 -19.21
C GLY A 86 14.94 -12.84 -19.48
N VAL A 87 14.18 -11.75 -19.42
CA VAL A 87 14.72 -10.40 -19.58
C VAL A 87 15.39 -9.97 -18.28
N SER A 88 16.65 -9.54 -18.39
CA SER A 88 17.42 -9.11 -17.23
C SER A 88 16.89 -7.80 -16.65
N LEU A 89 17.12 -7.61 -15.34
CA LEU A 89 16.71 -6.42 -14.62
C LEU A 89 17.33 -5.14 -15.23
N ALA A 90 18.59 -5.22 -15.69
CA ALA A 90 19.26 -4.12 -16.40
C ALA A 90 18.48 -3.66 -17.64
N ASN A 91 18.02 -4.60 -18.47
CA ASN A 91 17.30 -4.27 -19.70
C ASN A 91 15.96 -3.60 -19.38
N ARG A 92 15.24 -4.10 -18.37
CA ARG A 92 13.96 -3.53 -17.93
C ARG A 92 14.10 -2.12 -17.34
N VAL A 93 15.17 -1.85 -16.60
CA VAL A 93 15.48 -0.50 -16.10
C VAL A 93 15.82 0.44 -17.26
N CYS A 94 16.69 0.02 -18.18
CA CYS A 94 17.05 0.83 -19.35
C CYS A 94 15.88 1.06 -20.32
N SER A 95 14.90 0.16 -20.37
CA SER A 95 13.68 0.31 -21.17
C SER A 95 12.55 1.04 -20.45
N ALA A 96 12.78 1.58 -19.25
CA ALA A 96 11.78 2.25 -18.41
C ALA A 96 10.50 1.43 -18.24
N ASP A 97 10.63 0.14 -17.93
CA ASP A 97 9.50 -0.77 -17.74
C ASP A 97 8.60 -0.27 -16.58
N ALA A 98 7.31 -0.09 -16.89
CA ALA A 98 6.29 0.41 -15.97
C ALA A 98 5.94 -0.56 -14.83
N SER A 99 6.31 -1.83 -14.96
CA SER A 99 6.09 -2.86 -13.92
C SER A 99 7.16 -2.85 -12.82
N LEU A 100 8.23 -2.08 -12.98
CA LEU A 100 9.26 -1.91 -11.94
C LEU A 100 8.81 -0.89 -10.90
N ALA A 101 8.68 -1.31 -9.64
CA ALA A 101 8.30 -0.43 -8.53
C ALA A 101 9.33 0.70 -8.23
N VAL A 102 10.56 0.59 -8.77
CA VAL A 102 11.71 1.49 -8.49
C VAL A 102 12.39 1.95 -9.79
N SER A 103 11.66 2.13 -10.90
CA SER A 103 12.27 2.54 -12.18
C SER A 103 12.40 4.06 -12.35
N ALA A 104 11.54 4.87 -11.73
CA ALA A 104 11.51 6.31 -12.01
C ALA A 104 12.77 7.07 -11.55
N SER A 105 13.43 6.65 -10.48
CA SER A 105 14.60 7.33 -9.92
C SER A 105 15.93 6.96 -10.59
N GLN A 106 16.01 5.83 -11.30
CA GLN A 106 17.26 5.35 -11.93
C GLN A 106 17.44 5.81 -13.38
N VAL A 107 16.39 6.34 -14.02
CA VAL A 107 16.45 6.81 -15.42
C VAL A 107 17.34 8.04 -15.58
N SER A 108 17.46 8.92 -14.56
CA SER A 108 18.28 10.13 -14.64
C SER A 108 19.79 9.88 -14.42
N LEU A 109 20.21 8.64 -14.15
CA LEU A 109 21.61 8.25 -13.96
C LEU A 109 22.23 7.57 -15.18
N VAL A 110 21.50 7.54 -16.31
CA VAL A 110 21.97 7.08 -17.63
C VAL A 110 22.34 8.27 -18.49
#